data_AF-A0A7V3LGY6-F1
#
_entry.id   AF-A0A7V3LGY6-F1
#
_cell.length_a   1.000
_cell.length_b   1.000
_cell.length_c   1.000
_cell.angle_alpha   90.00
_cell.angle_beta   90.00
_cell.angle_gamma   90.00
#
_symmetry.space_group_name_H-M   'P 1'
#
loop_
_entity.id
_entity.type
_entity.pdbx_description
1 polymer ?
#
loop_
_entity_poly.entity_id
_entity_poly.type
_entity_poly.pdbx_seq_one_letter_code
_entity_poly.pdbx_strand_id
1 'polypeptide(L)'
;MSETASLQRLFVAVPVPQEVFAFIQVAQALLPPVEGLRLAREDQFHITLAFIGEVDQEKAAAAAEVVRSVPTESGGEATLAGFLYFPSVNKARIVALGVDDPTGVFP
;
A
#
# COMPACT_ATOMS: atom_id res chain seq x y z
N MET A 1 -27.45 26.03 -5.27
CA MET A 1 -26.24 26.01 -4.42
C MET A 1 -25.46 24.79 -4.84
N SER A 2 -24.38 24.94 -5.61
CA SER A 2 -23.54 23.80 -6.01
C SER A 2 -22.69 23.39 -4.82
N GLU A 3 -23.07 22.30 -4.17
CA GLU A 3 -22.19 21.58 -3.26
C GLU A 3 -21.02 21.05 -4.09
N THR A 4 -19.82 21.56 -3.85
CA THR A 4 -18.64 21.09 -4.59
C THR A 4 -18.30 19.72 -4.03
N ALA A 5 -18.53 18.66 -4.81
CA ALA A 5 -18.20 17.31 -4.39
C ALA A 5 -16.71 17.24 -4.05
N SER A 6 -16.37 16.94 -2.79
CA SER A 6 -14.99 16.75 -2.37
C SER A 6 -14.46 15.45 -2.99
N LEU A 7 -13.51 15.57 -3.90
CA LEU A 7 -12.84 14.40 -4.47
C LEU A 7 -11.77 13.87 -3.51
N GLN A 8 -11.73 12.55 -3.35
CA GLN A 8 -10.78 11.83 -2.51
C GLN A 8 -10.01 10.83 -3.37
N ARG A 9 -8.70 10.71 -3.16
CA ARG A 9 -7.89 9.64 -3.76
C ARG A 9 -7.96 8.41 -2.88
N LEU A 10 -8.54 7.34 -3.40
CA LEU A 10 -8.72 6.09 -2.67
C LEU A 10 -7.88 4.94 -3.24
N PHE A 11 -7.52 4.05 -2.33
CA PHE A 11 -6.95 2.74 -2.61
C PHE A 11 -7.45 1.76 -1.54
N VAL A 12 -7.40 0.47 -1.84
CA VAL A 12 -7.66 -0.62 -0.90
C VAL A 12 -6.33 -1.21 -0.51
N ALA A 13 -6.13 -1.46 0.79
CA ALA A 13 -4.90 -2.04 1.30
C ALA A 13 -5.16 -2.93 2.51
N VAL A 14 -4.20 -3.82 2.79
CA VAL A 14 -4.14 -4.57 4.05
C VAL A 14 -2.98 -4.04 4.89
N PRO A 15 -3.17 -3.87 6.21
CA PRO A 15 -2.08 -3.51 7.10
C PRO A 15 -1.08 -4.66 7.16
N VAL A 16 0.19 -4.31 7.34
CA VAL A 16 1.23 -5.30 7.55
C VAL A 16 1.26 -5.70 9.03
N PRO A 17 1.43 -6.99 9.39
CA PRO A 17 1.56 -7.44 10.77
C PRO A 17 2.77 -6.81 11.48
N GLN A 18 2.66 -6.50 12.77
CA GLN A 18 3.73 -5.81 13.54
C GLN A 18 5.03 -6.63 13.59
N GLU A 19 4.91 -7.95 13.49
CA GLU A 19 5.97 -8.93 13.52
C GLU A 19 7.04 -8.68 12.45
N VAL A 20 6.70 -8.01 11.33
CA VAL A 20 7.66 -7.69 10.26
C VAL A 20 8.13 -6.23 10.27
N PHE A 21 7.71 -5.40 11.23
CA PHE A 21 8.09 -3.98 11.27
C PHE A 21 9.60 -3.80 11.41
N ALA A 22 10.24 -4.61 12.26
CA ALA A 22 11.70 -4.57 12.41
C ALA A 22 12.43 -4.88 11.10
N PHE A 23 11.92 -5.82 10.30
CA PHE A 23 12.47 -6.13 8.98
C PHE A 23 12.34 -4.93 8.03
N ILE A 24 11.18 -4.26 8.02
CA ILE A 24 10.96 -3.07 7.19
C ILE A 24 11.91 -1.94 7.60
N GLN A 25 12.12 -1.71 8.90
CA GLN A 25 13.04 -0.70 9.41
C GLN A 25 14.50 -1.00 9.01
N VAL A 26 14.92 -2.27 9.10
CA VAL A 26 16.23 -2.70 8.60
C VAL A 26 16.35 -2.41 7.12
N ALA A 27 15.33 -2.73 6.31
CA ALA A 27 15.34 -2.41 4.89
C ALA A 27 15.42 -0.89 4.63
N GLN A 28 14.67 -0.07 5.37
CA GLN A 28 14.76 1.39 5.27
C GLN A 28 16.19 1.89 5.56
N ALA A 29 16.88 1.30 6.54
CA ALA A 29 18.26 1.66 6.89
C ALA A 29 19.30 1.25 5.83
N LEU A 30 18.96 0.34 4.90
CA LEU A 30 19.80 -0.01 3.75
C LEU A 30 19.71 1.02 2.61
N LEU A 31 18.71 1.90 2.63
CA LEU A 31 18.58 2.93 1.61
C LEU A 31 19.69 3.98 1.79
N PRO A 32 20.34 4.42 0.70
CA PRO A 32 21.34 5.47 0.79
C PRO A 32 20.69 6.78 1.24
N PRO A 33 21.44 7.67 1.92
CA PRO A 33 20.94 9.00 2.23
C PRO A 33 20.71 9.76 0.92
N VAL A 34 19.43 10.05 0.64
CA VAL A 34 19.00 10.80 -0.55
C VAL A 34 18.27 12.05 -0.08
N GLU A 35 18.68 13.21 -0.60
CA GLU A 35 18.02 14.48 -0.28
C GLU A 35 16.53 14.41 -0.66
N GLY A 36 15.66 14.75 0.30
CA GLY A 36 14.21 14.71 0.11
C GLY A 36 13.57 13.32 0.21
N LEU A 37 14.35 12.26 0.50
CA LEU A 37 13.78 10.95 0.78
C LEU A 37 12.90 11.01 2.03
N ARG A 38 11.66 10.52 1.90
CA ARG A 38 10.70 10.40 3.00
C ARG A 38 10.44 8.92 3.24
N LEU A 39 10.83 8.44 4.40
CA LEU A 39 10.54 7.09 4.84
C LEU A 39 9.09 7.00 5.34
N ALA A 40 8.42 5.90 5.00
CA ALA A 40 7.12 5.59 5.56
C ALA A 40 7.26 5.30 7.06
N ARG A 41 6.30 5.76 7.85
CA ARG A 41 6.18 5.45 9.28
C ARG A 41 5.45 4.13 9.48
N GLU A 42 5.55 3.57 10.68
CA GLU A 42 4.88 2.32 11.06
C GLU A 42 3.37 2.34 10.81
N ASP A 43 2.70 3.46 11.13
CA ASP A 43 1.26 3.66 10.90
C ASP A 43 0.88 3.74 9.41
N GLN A 44 1.88 3.79 8.52
CA GLN A 44 1.71 3.85 7.08
C GLN A 44 2.11 2.54 6.39
N PHE A 45 2.56 1.50 7.11
CA PHE A 45 2.93 0.23 6.49
C PHE A 45 1.70 -0.56 6.05
N HIS A 46 1.60 -0.79 4.75
CA HIS A 46 0.49 -1.50 4.14
C HIS A 46 0.93 -2.14 2.82
N ILE A 47 0.17 -3.15 2.38
CA ILE A 47 0.22 -3.68 1.02
C ILE A 47 -1.00 -3.16 0.29
N THR A 48 -0.79 -2.37 -0.77
CA THR A 48 -1.88 -1.88 -1.62
C THR A 48 -2.39 -3.00 -2.51
N LEU A 49 -3.69 -3.29 -2.45
CA LEU A 49 -4.36 -4.28 -3.28
C LEU A 49 -4.89 -3.69 -4.57
N ALA A 50 -5.45 -2.47 -4.51
CA ALA A 50 -6.04 -1.82 -5.67
C ALA A 50 -6.02 -0.30 -5.53
N PHE A 51 -5.63 0.41 -6.59
CA PHE A 51 -5.81 1.85 -6.69
C PHE A 51 -7.17 2.15 -7.32
N ILE A 52 -8.02 2.90 -6.62
CA ILE A 52 -9.34 3.33 -7.13
C ILE A 52 -9.22 4.69 -7.83
N GLY A 53 -8.33 5.56 -7.36
CA GLY A 53 -8.11 6.89 -7.92
C GLY A 53 -9.01 7.95 -7.28
N GLU A 54 -9.26 9.03 -8.01
CA GLU A 54 -10.09 10.16 -7.54
C GLU A 54 -11.58 9.83 -7.65
N VAL A 55 -12.28 9.88 -6.52
CA VAL A 55 -13.71 9.57 -6.42
C VAL A 55 -14.44 10.59 -5.55
N ASP A 56 -15.74 10.75 -5.79
CA ASP A 56 -16.64 11.51 -4.91
C ASP A 56 -17.03 10.70 -3.65
N GLN A 57 -17.78 11.35 -2.76
CA GLN A 57 -18.21 10.76 -1.49
C GLN A 57 -19.12 9.54 -1.68
N GLU A 58 -19.97 9.53 -2.70
CA GLU A 58 -20.89 8.42 -2.97
C GLU A 58 -20.11 7.16 -3.35
N LYS A 59 -19.17 7.30 -4.30
CA LYS A 59 -18.27 6.22 -4.71
C LYS A 59 -17.34 5.78 -3.58
N ALA A 60 -16.89 6.70 -2.73
CA ALA A 60 -16.10 6.38 -1.56
C ALA A 60 -16.87 5.47 -0.58
N ALA A 61 -18.15 5.81 -0.31
CA ALA A 61 -19.01 5.00 0.54
C ALA A 61 -19.29 3.62 -0.07
N ALA A 62 -19.53 3.54 -1.38
CA ALA A 62 -19.72 2.28 -2.08
C ALA A 62 -18.47 1.39 -2.03
N ALA A 63 -17.27 1.96 -2.25
CA ALA A 63 -16.01 1.22 -2.13
C ALA A 63 -15.80 0.67 -0.72
N ALA A 64 -16.11 1.46 0.31
CA ALA A 64 -16.02 1.01 1.70
C ALA A 64 -16.97 -0.16 2.00
N GLU A 65 -18.17 -0.16 1.42
CA GLU A 65 -19.12 -1.27 1.60
C GLU A 65 -18.64 -2.57 0.94
N VAL A 66 -18.09 -2.47 -0.27
CA VAL A 66 -17.47 -3.63 -0.94
C VAL A 66 -16.36 -4.22 -0.08
N VAL A 67 -15.45 -3.38 0.44
CA VAL A 67 -14.37 -3.83 1.33
C VAL A 67 -14.92 -4.47 2.61
N ARG A 68 -15.98 -3.92 3.23
CA ARG A 68 -16.62 -4.51 4.42
C ARG A 68 -17.26 -5.87 4.16
N SER A 69 -17.68 -6.13 2.93
CA SER A 69 -18.27 -7.42 2.55
C SER A 69 -17.25 -8.53 2.27
N VAL A 70 -15.95 -8.20 2.22
CA VAL A 70 -14.88 -9.19 2.03
C VAL A 70 -14.80 -10.11 3.27
N PRO A 71 -14.87 -11.45 3.11
CA PRO A 71 -14.80 -12.37 4.23
C PRO A 71 -13.47 -12.26 5.00
N THR A 72 -13.53 -12.27 6.32
CA THR A 72 -12.35 -12.11 7.21
C THR A 72 -11.38 -13.30 7.15
N GLU A 73 -11.84 -14.46 6.71
CA GLU A 73 -11.05 -15.66 6.47
C GLU A 73 -10.30 -15.62 5.13
N SER A 74 -10.55 -14.60 4.30
CA SER A 74 -9.82 -14.41 3.05
C SER A 74 -8.39 -13.98 3.36
N GLY A 75 -7.41 -14.68 2.80
CA GLY A 75 -6.00 -14.38 2.99
C GLY A 75 -5.11 -15.60 2.75
N GLY A 76 -3.85 -15.47 3.13
CA GLY A 76 -2.85 -16.51 3.02
C GLY A 76 -1.47 -16.00 3.41
N GLU A 77 -0.44 -16.76 3.09
CA GLU A 77 0.94 -16.46 3.43
C GLU A 77 1.70 -15.90 2.23
N ALA A 78 2.50 -14.87 2.48
CA ALA A 78 3.44 -14.32 1.52
C ALA A 78 4.66 -13.80 2.27
N THR A 79 5.75 -13.58 1.55
CA THR A 79 7.02 -13.12 2.13
C THR A 79 7.38 -11.74 1.60
N LEU A 80 7.90 -10.86 2.47
CA LEU A 80 8.49 -9.60 2.02
C LEU A 80 9.78 -9.90 1.24
N ALA A 81 9.86 -9.36 0.03
CA ALA A 81 10.96 -9.56 -0.90
C ALA A 81 11.78 -8.27 -1.07
N GLY A 82 12.76 -8.32 -1.99
CA GLY A 82 13.66 -7.20 -2.27
C GLY A 82 12.96 -5.93 -2.75
N PHE A 83 13.74 -4.86 -2.93
CA PHE A 83 13.19 -3.55 -3.30
C PHE A 83 12.56 -3.53 -4.70
N LEU A 84 11.41 -2.88 -4.79
CA LEU A 84 10.75 -2.45 -6.02
C LEU A 84 10.99 -0.95 -6.24
N TYR A 85 11.18 -0.56 -7.50
CA TYR A 85 11.50 0.81 -7.89
C TYR A 85 10.50 1.30 -8.94
N PHE A 86 9.79 2.39 -8.64
CA PHE A 86 8.78 2.92 -9.55
C PHE A 86 9.17 4.31 -10.09
N PRO A 87 9.09 4.55 -11.42
CA PRO A 87 8.71 3.59 -12.45
C PRO A 87 9.84 2.61 -12.82
N SER A 88 11.09 2.91 -12.49
CA SER A 88 12.24 2.03 -12.74
C SER A 88 13.42 2.36 -11.84
N VAL A 89 14.40 1.46 -11.74
CA VAL A 89 15.61 1.61 -10.91
C VAL A 89 16.33 2.94 -11.15
N ASN A 90 16.50 3.34 -12.40
CA ASN A 90 17.26 4.55 -12.75
C ASN A 90 16.46 5.87 -12.65
N LYS A 91 15.14 5.80 -12.39
CA LYS A 91 14.24 6.96 -12.34
C LYS A 91 13.28 6.89 -11.15
N ALA A 92 13.65 6.13 -10.12
CA ALA A 92 12.77 5.82 -9.02
C ALA A 92 12.31 7.09 -8.29
N ARG A 93 10.99 7.22 -8.12
CA ARG A 93 10.35 8.21 -7.27
C ARG A 93 9.74 7.57 -6.03
N ILE A 94 9.49 6.27 -6.10
CA ILE A 94 9.00 5.44 -4.99
C ILE A 94 9.89 4.21 -4.95
N VAL A 95 10.34 3.87 -3.74
CA VAL A 95 10.96 2.59 -3.42
C VAL A 95 10.02 1.88 -2.47
N ALA A 96 9.68 0.62 -2.77
CA ALA A 96 8.82 -0.22 -1.95
C ALA A 96 9.53 -1.55 -1.68
N LEU A 97 9.02 -2.33 -0.74
CA LEU A 97 9.37 -3.75 -0.62
C LEU A 97 8.47 -4.56 -1.54
N GLY A 98 9.05 -5.55 -2.20
CA GLY A 98 8.29 -6.54 -2.95
C GLY A 98 7.56 -7.50 -2.01
N VAL A 99 6.60 -8.22 -2.59
CA VAL A 99 5.95 -9.37 -1.96
C VAL A 99 6.18 -10.56 -2.87
N ASP A 100 6.74 -11.63 -2.34
CA ASP A 100 6.78 -12.94 -3.00
C ASP A 100 5.58 -13.76 -2.51
N ASP A 101 4.71 -14.10 -3.45
CA ASP A 101 3.43 -14.75 -3.21
C ASP A 101 3.25 -15.91 -4.20
N PRO A 102 3.89 -17.06 -3.91
CA PRO A 102 3.82 -18.22 -4.79
C PRO A 102 2.42 -18.85 -4.86
N THR A 103 1.53 -18.49 -3.93
CA THR A 103 0.18 -19.04 -3.80
C THR A 103 -0.91 -18.15 -4.41
N GLY A 104 -0.60 -16.90 -4.78
CA GLY A 104 -1.55 -15.97 -5.39
C GLY A 104 -2.61 -15.45 -4.42
N VAL A 105 -2.20 -15.15 -3.18
CA VAL A 105 -3.02 -14.49 -2.15
C VAL A 105 -3.36 -13.05 -2.52
N PHE A 106 -2.43 -12.33 -3.12
CA PHE A 106 -2.59 -10.96 -3.58
C PHE A 106 -3.02 -10.90 -5.05
N PRO A 107 -3.96 -10.01 -5.41
CA PRO A 107 -4.49 -9.89 -6.78
C PRO A 107 -3.52 -9.24 -7.77
#